data_AF-F5L7Q9-F1
#
_entry.id   AF-F5L7Q9-F1
#
_cell.length_a   1.000
_cell.length_b   1.000
_cell.length_c   1.000
_cell.angle_alpha   90.00
_cell.angle_beta   90.00
_cell.angle_gamma   90.00
#
_symmetry.space_group_name_H-M   'P 1'
#
loop_
_entity.id
_entity.type
_entity.pdbx_description
1 polymer ?
#
loop_
_entity_poly.entity_id
_entity_poly.type
_entity_poly.pdbx_seq_one_letter_code
_entity_poly.pdbx_strand_id
1 'polypeptide(L)'
;MNQMWLEALGKELKKVINTYQYPSLTSEIFTEDICDEWRSTLSGLPSSDEALKQVMTKQLHKSTIEEIEDAGQYLLFKVKLKHKGELYQVQLKLENLTWSIVSLHYIGNDTKKRLVWGINVALVFILLIGSWFMFQKWTEGAPAQTSLSTDDRSAAQNWDEKQFLNHIDDIQQAAKQHGYILMTEEEFNAALDDHAQQRIIAHLTENESEASEMEKTESEPQAGETKSPEEMVELAIQPGMTSPDIAAQLVEKGLARNEREVLQLFRKLGVDKNIRSGTYQIPSNATYMEIINILTSR
;
A
#
# COMPACT_ATOMS: atom_id res chain seq x y z
N MET A 1 6.35 5.24 -15.42
CA MET A 1 5.33 4.18 -15.40
C MET A 1 5.84 3.02 -16.24
N ASN A 2 5.88 1.80 -15.68
CA ASN A 2 6.43 0.62 -16.35
C ASN A 2 5.53 0.22 -17.54
N GLN A 3 6.11 -0.07 -18.70
CA GLN A 3 5.37 -0.46 -19.92
C GLN A 3 4.50 -1.71 -19.68
N MET A 4 4.99 -2.61 -18.84
CA MET A 4 4.26 -3.80 -18.40
C MET A 4 2.92 -3.46 -17.72
N TRP A 5 2.87 -2.35 -16.96
CA TRP A 5 1.66 -1.95 -16.21
C TRP A 5 0.62 -1.34 -17.12
N LEU A 6 1.06 -0.56 -18.11
CA LEU A 6 0.18 -0.02 -19.15
C LEU A 6 -0.52 -1.14 -19.93
N GLU A 7 0.18 -2.24 -20.21
CA GLU A 7 -0.41 -3.40 -20.87
C GLU A 7 -1.40 -4.18 -19.98
N ALA A 8 -1.33 -4.02 -18.65
CA ALA A 8 -2.23 -4.69 -17.71
C ALA A 8 -3.57 -3.93 -17.53
N LEU A 9 -3.59 -2.62 -17.78
CA LEU A 9 -4.78 -1.79 -17.61
C LEU A 9 -5.91 -2.24 -18.55
N GLY A 10 -7.14 -2.24 -18.05
CA GLY A 10 -8.32 -2.69 -18.79
C GLY A 10 -8.42 -4.21 -18.99
N LYS A 11 -7.44 -5.00 -18.52
CA LYS A 11 -7.51 -6.47 -18.53
C LYS A 11 -8.14 -6.99 -17.24
N GLU A 12 -8.70 -8.20 -17.33
CA GLU A 12 -9.20 -8.93 -16.16
C GLU A 12 -8.06 -9.28 -15.22
N LEU A 13 -8.27 -9.08 -13.91
CA LEU A 13 -7.28 -9.35 -12.88
C LEU A 13 -6.71 -10.76 -12.99
N LYS A 14 -7.56 -11.79 -13.18
CA LYS A 14 -7.10 -13.18 -13.34
C LYS A 14 -6.14 -13.36 -14.52
N LYS A 15 -6.37 -12.67 -15.65
CA LYS A 15 -5.49 -12.76 -16.82
C LYS A 15 -4.13 -12.14 -16.52
N VAL A 16 -4.12 -11.01 -15.83
CA VAL A 16 -2.89 -10.31 -15.42
C VAL A 16 -2.10 -11.14 -14.41
N ILE A 17 -2.76 -11.71 -13.40
CA ILE A 17 -2.16 -12.64 -12.43
C ILE A 17 -1.46 -13.78 -13.16
N ASN A 18 -2.14 -14.45 -14.09
CA ASN A 18 -1.57 -15.56 -14.83
C ASN A 18 -0.43 -15.14 -15.77
N THR A 19 -0.57 -13.99 -16.44
CA THR A 19 0.40 -13.50 -17.43
C THR A 19 1.74 -13.17 -16.77
N TYR A 20 1.69 -12.53 -15.60
CA TYR A 20 2.88 -12.11 -14.85
C TYR A 20 3.28 -13.07 -13.73
N GLN A 21 2.67 -14.26 -13.70
CA GLN A 21 2.97 -15.32 -12.73
C GLN A 21 2.84 -14.86 -11.27
N TYR A 22 1.88 -13.96 -10.99
CA TYR A 22 1.56 -13.59 -9.62
C TYR A 22 0.88 -14.75 -8.89
N PRO A 23 0.97 -14.78 -7.55
CA PRO A 23 0.20 -15.69 -6.72
C PRO A 23 -1.29 -15.59 -7.05
N SER A 24 -1.97 -16.74 -7.10
CA SER A 24 -3.40 -16.77 -7.34
C SER A 24 -4.16 -16.12 -6.19
N LEU A 25 -5.23 -15.39 -6.50
CA LEU A 25 -6.09 -14.80 -5.50
C LEU A 25 -6.90 -15.91 -4.81
N THR A 26 -6.66 -16.14 -3.52
CA THR A 26 -7.38 -17.14 -2.71
C THR A 26 -8.46 -16.48 -1.87
N SER A 27 -9.34 -17.28 -1.27
CA SER A 27 -10.36 -16.80 -0.31
C SER A 27 -9.78 -16.28 1.00
N GLU A 28 -8.49 -16.52 1.26
CA GLU A 28 -7.81 -16.14 2.50
C GLU A 28 -7.61 -14.63 2.62
N ILE A 29 -7.66 -13.89 1.51
CA ILE A 29 -7.54 -12.42 1.51
C ILE A 29 -8.69 -11.72 2.23
N PHE A 30 -9.77 -12.45 2.53
CA PHE A 30 -10.96 -11.96 3.19
C PHE A 30 -10.92 -12.31 4.68
N THR A 31 -10.55 -11.33 5.50
CA THR A 31 -10.69 -11.40 6.96
C THR A 31 -12.18 -11.29 7.35
N GLU A 32 -12.50 -11.60 8.61
CA GLU A 32 -13.86 -11.44 9.15
C GLU A 32 -14.33 -9.98 9.04
N ASP A 33 -13.47 -9.02 9.40
CA ASP A 33 -13.76 -7.58 9.27
C ASP A 33 -14.12 -7.18 7.83
N ILE A 34 -13.38 -7.68 6.83
CA ILE A 34 -13.65 -7.42 5.42
C ILE A 34 -14.99 -8.05 5.02
N CYS A 35 -15.30 -9.24 5.53
CA CYS A 35 -16.57 -9.90 5.23
C CYS A 35 -17.75 -9.08 5.74
N ASP A 36 -17.64 -8.52 6.94
CA ASP A 36 -18.68 -7.68 7.54
C ASP A 36 -18.80 -6.33 6.84
N GLU A 37 -17.67 -5.67 6.53
CA GLU A 37 -17.64 -4.44 5.73
C GLU A 37 -18.36 -4.65 4.39
N TRP A 38 -18.03 -5.74 3.69
CA TRP A 38 -18.59 -6.02 2.37
C TRP A 38 -20.08 -6.36 2.45
N ARG A 39 -20.55 -7.08 3.48
CA ARG A 39 -21.99 -7.31 3.70
C ARG A 39 -22.75 -6.03 4.01
N SER A 40 -22.14 -5.09 4.73
CA SER A 40 -22.75 -3.79 5.02
C SER A 40 -22.84 -2.91 3.77
N THR A 41 -21.88 -3.05 2.85
CA THR A 41 -21.74 -2.19 1.67
C THR A 41 -22.43 -2.77 0.41
N LEU A 42 -22.38 -4.09 0.23
CA LEU A 42 -22.88 -4.78 -0.96
C LEU A 42 -24.18 -5.52 -0.65
N SER A 43 -25.24 -5.21 -1.40
CA SER A 43 -26.55 -5.79 -1.15
C SER A 43 -26.67 -7.25 -1.58
N GLY A 44 -27.30 -8.08 -0.74
CA GLY A 44 -27.65 -9.48 -0.99
C GLY A 44 -26.48 -10.38 -1.35
N LEU A 45 -25.40 -10.25 -0.58
CA LEU A 45 -24.34 -11.23 -0.45
C LEU A 45 -24.77 -12.43 0.41
N PRO A 46 -24.06 -13.58 0.32
CA PRO A 46 -24.29 -14.71 1.21
C PRO A 46 -24.05 -14.37 2.69
N SER A 47 -24.88 -14.93 3.57
CA SER A 47 -24.72 -14.81 5.03
C SER A 47 -23.57 -15.65 5.58
N SER A 48 -23.22 -16.76 4.93
CA SER A 48 -22.08 -17.59 5.30
C SER A 48 -20.77 -16.97 4.80
N ASP A 49 -19.76 -16.91 5.66
CA ASP A 49 -18.42 -16.39 5.33
C ASP A 49 -17.78 -17.18 4.20
N GLU A 50 -17.79 -18.50 4.28
CA GLU A 50 -17.18 -19.35 3.24
C GLU A 50 -17.84 -19.10 1.87
N ALA A 51 -19.17 -19.03 1.83
CA ALA A 51 -19.90 -18.73 0.59
C ALA A 51 -19.62 -17.32 0.08
N LEU A 52 -19.53 -16.32 0.98
CA LEU A 52 -19.16 -14.96 0.63
C LEU A 52 -17.76 -14.91 0.01
N LYS A 53 -16.76 -15.47 0.71
CA LYS A 53 -15.35 -15.47 0.28
C LYS A 53 -15.22 -16.12 -1.10
N GLN A 54 -15.88 -17.25 -1.34
CA GLN A 54 -15.87 -17.91 -2.65
C GLN A 54 -16.51 -17.04 -3.75
N VAL A 55 -17.69 -16.45 -3.48
CA VAL A 55 -18.38 -15.58 -4.45
C VAL A 55 -17.54 -14.36 -4.78
N MET A 56 -16.98 -13.70 -3.78
CA MET A 56 -16.21 -12.47 -3.96
C MET A 56 -14.85 -12.70 -4.60
N THR A 57 -14.15 -13.78 -4.25
CA THR A 57 -12.93 -14.21 -4.95
C THR A 57 -13.19 -14.40 -6.44
N LYS A 58 -14.31 -15.04 -6.80
CA LYS A 58 -14.71 -15.25 -8.20
C LYS A 58 -15.06 -13.93 -8.90
N GLN A 59 -15.64 -12.96 -8.20
CA GLN A 59 -15.92 -11.65 -8.78
C GLN A 59 -14.64 -10.81 -8.96
N LEU A 60 -13.74 -10.81 -7.98
CA LEU A 60 -12.44 -10.15 -8.08
C LEU A 60 -11.60 -10.70 -9.23
N HIS A 61 -11.60 -12.00 -9.47
CA HIS A 61 -10.94 -12.58 -10.64
C HIS A 61 -11.44 -12.00 -11.98
N LYS A 62 -12.71 -11.59 -12.04
CA LYS A 62 -13.34 -10.99 -13.22
C LYS A 62 -13.29 -9.46 -13.21
N SER A 63 -12.79 -8.86 -12.14
CA SER A 63 -12.64 -7.40 -12.04
C SER A 63 -11.62 -6.91 -13.05
N THR A 64 -11.78 -5.67 -13.49
CA THR A 64 -10.89 -5.05 -14.48
C THR A 64 -9.91 -4.13 -13.76
N ILE A 65 -8.63 -4.20 -14.10
CA ILE A 65 -7.61 -3.33 -13.50
C ILE A 65 -7.75 -1.92 -14.08
N GLU A 66 -7.90 -0.92 -13.22
CA GLU A 66 -7.96 0.50 -13.60
C GLU A 66 -6.62 1.20 -13.40
N GLU A 67 -5.90 0.84 -12.34
CA GLU A 67 -4.60 1.45 -12.02
C GLU A 67 -3.71 0.43 -11.31
N ILE A 68 -2.41 0.54 -11.54
CA ILE A 68 -1.37 -0.19 -10.81
C ILE A 68 -0.34 0.84 -10.34
N GLU A 69 -0.17 0.95 -9.04
CA GLU A 69 0.81 1.82 -8.41
C GLU A 69 1.93 0.95 -7.80
N ASP A 70 3.17 1.34 -8.09
CA ASP A 70 4.36 0.69 -7.55
C ASP A 70 4.89 1.55 -6.40
N ALA A 71 4.65 1.08 -5.18
CA ALA A 71 5.08 1.75 -3.95
C ALA A 71 6.47 1.25 -3.48
N GLY A 72 7.19 0.50 -4.32
CA GLY A 72 8.51 -0.06 -4.02
C GLY A 72 8.45 -1.35 -3.19
N GLN A 73 7.80 -1.33 -2.02
CA GLN A 73 7.67 -2.50 -1.15
C GLN A 73 6.46 -3.39 -1.50
N TYR A 74 5.47 -2.81 -2.17
CA TYR A 74 4.25 -3.49 -2.58
C TYR A 74 3.71 -2.88 -3.87
N LEU A 75 2.86 -3.67 -4.54
CA LEU A 75 2.07 -3.21 -5.67
C LEU A 75 0.64 -2.97 -5.20
N LEU A 76 0.09 -1.81 -5.55
CA LEU A 76 -1.30 -1.47 -5.27
C LEU A 76 -2.10 -1.53 -6.57
N PHE A 77 -3.08 -2.42 -6.62
CA PHE A 77 -3.98 -2.60 -7.75
C PHE A 77 -5.33 -1.97 -7.42
N LYS A 78 -5.75 -0.99 -8.20
CA LYS A 78 -7.12 -0.48 -8.15
C LYS A 78 -7.92 -1.20 -9.21
N VAL A 79 -8.89 -2.00 -8.78
CA VAL A 79 -9.70 -2.83 -9.66
C VAL A 79 -11.17 -2.43 -9.60
N LYS A 80 -11.82 -2.39 -10.76
CA LYS A 80 -13.25 -2.15 -10.89
C LYS A 80 -14.02 -3.46 -10.74
N LEU A 81 -14.80 -3.54 -9.68
CA LEU A 81 -15.70 -4.63 -9.35
C LEU A 81 -17.14 -4.24 -9.70
N LYS A 82 -17.85 -5.12 -10.42
CA LYS A 82 -19.26 -4.93 -10.73
C LYS A 82 -20.10 -5.94 -9.95
N HIS A 83 -21.04 -5.44 -9.14
CA HIS A 83 -21.94 -6.26 -8.34
C HIS A 83 -23.39 -5.77 -8.48
N LYS A 84 -24.31 -6.63 -8.94
CA LYS A 84 -25.75 -6.32 -9.10
C LYS A 84 -26.10 -5.02 -9.84
N GLY A 85 -25.23 -4.62 -10.78
CA GLY A 85 -25.43 -3.39 -11.56
C GLY A 85 -24.68 -2.20 -10.97
N GLU A 86 -24.17 -2.28 -9.75
CA GLU A 86 -23.35 -1.25 -9.12
C GLU A 86 -21.86 -1.47 -9.42
N LEU A 87 -21.11 -0.38 -9.40
CA LEU A 87 -19.67 -0.32 -9.64
C LEU A 87 -18.96 0.09 -8.36
N TYR A 88 -17.95 -0.68 -8.02
CA TYR A 88 -17.09 -0.48 -6.88
C TYR A 88 -15.63 -0.47 -7.32
N GLN A 89 -14.81 0.27 -6.60
CA GLN A 89 -13.36 0.20 -6.68
C GLN A 89 -12.87 -0.63 -5.51
N VAL A 90 -12.10 -1.67 -5.77
CA VAL A 90 -11.40 -2.42 -4.74
C VAL A 90 -9.92 -2.11 -4.87
N GLN A 91 -9.27 -1.78 -3.76
CA GLN A 91 -7.82 -1.66 -3.70
C GLN A 91 -7.24 -2.96 -3.16
N LEU A 92 -6.36 -3.57 -3.92
CA LEU A 92 -5.64 -4.79 -3.56
C LEU A 92 -4.17 -4.48 -3.41
N LYS A 93 -3.57 -4.87 -2.29
CA LYS A 93 -2.14 -4.77 -2.05
C LYS A 93 -1.52 -6.15 -2.28
N LEU A 94 -0.43 -6.19 -3.04
CA LEU A 94 0.43 -7.36 -3.19
C LEU A 94 1.79 -7.07 -2.58
N GLU A 95 2.10 -7.73 -1.47
CA GLU A 95 3.34 -7.58 -0.71
C GLU A 95 3.87 -8.95 -0.35
N ASN A 96 5.15 -9.21 -0.63
CA ASN A 96 5.77 -10.51 -0.35
C ASN A 96 5.00 -11.73 -0.89
N LEU A 97 4.41 -11.60 -2.09
CA LEU A 97 3.57 -12.63 -2.72
C LEU A 97 2.26 -12.95 -1.96
N THR A 98 1.86 -12.09 -1.03
CA THR A 98 0.60 -12.19 -0.29
C THR A 98 -0.32 -11.06 -0.72
N TRP A 99 -1.54 -11.42 -1.08
CA TRP A 99 -2.59 -10.47 -1.42
C TRP A 99 -3.34 -10.04 -0.17
N SER A 100 -3.66 -8.76 -0.07
CA SER A 100 -4.58 -8.22 0.93
C SER A 100 -5.52 -7.19 0.30
N ILE A 101 -6.75 -7.10 0.84
CA ILE A 101 -7.70 -6.06 0.48
C ILE A 101 -7.43 -4.86 1.37
N VAL A 102 -7.25 -3.69 0.74
CA VAL A 102 -7.00 -2.43 1.45
C VAL A 102 -8.31 -1.68 1.67
N SER A 103 -9.16 -1.58 0.65
CA SER A 103 -10.43 -0.87 0.75
C SER A 103 -11.43 -1.23 -0.34
N LEU A 104 -12.70 -0.93 -0.06
CA LEU A 104 -13.82 -0.98 -1.00
C LEU A 104 -14.49 0.40 -1.07
N HIS A 105 -14.63 0.95 -2.28
CA HIS A 105 -15.28 2.24 -2.49
C HIS A 105 -16.42 2.12 -3.52
N TYR A 106 -17.59 2.66 -3.21
CA TYR A 106 -18.67 2.80 -4.18
C TYR A 106 -18.35 3.88 -5.21
N ILE A 107 -18.39 3.54 -6.50
CA ILE A 107 -18.14 4.48 -7.60
C ILE A 107 -19.47 5.00 -8.17
N GLY A 108 -20.50 4.15 -8.25
CA GLY A 108 -21.76 4.50 -8.87
C GLY A 108 -22.52 3.31 -9.44
N ASN A 109 -23.56 3.57 -10.21
CA ASN A 109 -24.37 2.54 -10.86
C ASN A 109 -23.95 2.37 -12.34
N ASP A 110 -23.82 1.13 -12.81
CA ASP A 110 -23.53 0.75 -14.21
C ASP A 110 -24.81 0.76 -15.08
N THR A 111 -25.85 1.47 -14.66
CA THR A 111 -27.05 1.69 -15.47
C THR A 111 -26.69 2.52 -16.70
N LYS A 112 -26.28 1.79 -17.74
CA LYS A 112 -26.02 2.16 -19.13
C LYS A 112 -26.39 3.59 -19.54
N LYS A 113 -25.34 4.35 -19.89
CA LYS A 113 -25.07 4.78 -21.27
C LYS A 113 -26.30 5.05 -22.15
N ARG A 114 -26.99 6.15 -21.89
CA ARG A 114 -27.44 7.11 -22.91
C ARG A 114 -27.39 8.47 -22.22
N LEU A 115 -26.39 9.30 -22.53
CA LEU A 115 -26.47 10.78 -22.64
C LEU A 115 -25.20 11.55 -22.22
N VAL A 116 -24.25 11.01 -21.46
CA VAL A 116 -23.11 11.83 -20.95
C VAL A 116 -21.75 11.27 -21.31
N TRP A 117 -21.51 10.95 -22.59
CA TRP A 117 -20.13 10.71 -23.07
C TRP A 117 -19.42 12.02 -23.49
N GLY A 118 -20.12 13.16 -23.50
CA GLY A 118 -19.56 14.44 -23.98
C GLY A 118 -18.90 15.34 -22.94
N ILE A 119 -19.15 15.16 -21.64
CA ILE A 119 -18.80 16.21 -20.64
C ILE A 119 -17.57 15.84 -19.79
N ASN A 120 -17.42 14.58 -19.35
CA ASN A 120 -16.35 14.25 -18.39
C ASN A 120 -14.97 13.96 -19.04
N VAL A 121 -14.91 13.56 -20.31
CA VAL A 121 -13.62 13.37 -21.00
C VAL A 121 -13.01 14.71 -21.42
N ALA A 122 -13.83 15.74 -21.70
CA ALA A 122 -13.34 17.07 -22.04
C ALA A 122 -12.62 17.76 -20.87
N LEU A 123 -13.11 17.61 -19.64
CA LEU A 123 -12.47 18.22 -18.46
C LEU A 123 -11.11 17.59 -18.11
N VAL A 124 -10.96 16.27 -18.28
CA VAL A 124 -9.67 15.59 -18.03
C VAL A 124 -8.66 15.82 -19.17
N PHE A 125 -9.11 15.88 -20.43
CA PHE A 125 -8.22 16.23 -21.55
C PHE A 125 -7.78 17.72 -21.53
N ILE A 126 -8.62 18.65 -21.07
CA ILE A 126 -8.24 20.07 -20.90
C ILE A 126 -7.16 20.23 -19.81
N LEU A 127 -7.23 19.46 -18.72
CA LEU A 127 -6.21 19.49 -17.66
C LEU A 127 -4.88 18.84 -18.08
N LEU A 128 -4.90 17.77 -18.88
CA LEU A 128 -3.68 17.09 -19.33
C LEU A 128 -2.98 17.81 -20.49
N ILE A 129 -3.71 18.44 -21.42
CA ILE A 129 -3.11 19.27 -22.48
C ILE A 129 -2.54 20.58 -21.88
N GLY A 130 -3.20 21.16 -20.88
CA GLY A 130 -2.70 22.33 -20.16
C GLY A 130 -1.38 22.07 -19.43
N SER A 131 -1.23 20.89 -18.81
CA SER A 131 0.01 20.52 -18.11
C SER A 131 1.17 20.19 -19.07
N TRP A 132 0.89 19.67 -20.27
CA TRP A 132 1.92 19.49 -21.32
C TRP A 132 2.37 20.84 -21.90
N PHE A 133 1.46 21.78 -22.15
CA PHE A 133 1.82 23.11 -22.66
C PHE A 133 2.60 23.96 -21.65
N MET A 134 2.32 23.82 -20.34
CA MET A 134 3.09 24.46 -19.28
C MET A 134 4.52 23.90 -19.14
N PHE A 135 4.72 22.60 -19.40
CA PHE A 135 6.04 21.98 -19.32
C PHE A 135 6.96 22.36 -20.50
N GLN A 136 6.42 22.52 -21.73
CA GLN A 136 7.22 22.99 -22.86
C GLN A 136 7.66 24.46 -22.72
N LYS A 137 6.84 25.32 -22.10
CA LYS A 137 7.18 26.73 -21.89
C LYS A 137 8.19 26.98 -20.77
N TRP A 138 8.43 26.00 -19.88
CA TRP A 138 9.37 26.15 -18.77
C TRP A 138 10.82 25.80 -19.12
N THR A 139 11.07 25.09 -20.24
CA THR A 139 12.43 24.69 -20.66
C THR A 139 13.07 25.59 -21.71
N GLU A 140 12.38 26.61 -22.21
CA GLU A 140 12.92 27.56 -23.18
C GLU A 140 13.01 28.98 -22.58
N GLY A 141 14.12 29.23 -21.87
CA GLY A 141 14.78 30.55 -21.85
C GLY A 141 14.15 31.68 -21.01
N ALA A 142 14.73 31.91 -19.83
CA ALA A 142 14.93 33.29 -19.36
C ALA A 142 16.25 33.84 -19.94
N PRO A 143 16.48 35.17 -20.01
CA PRO A 143 15.58 36.26 -20.39
C PRO A 143 16.24 37.24 -21.39
N ALA A 144 15.46 38.05 -22.11
CA ALA A 144 15.89 39.39 -22.52
C ALA A 144 14.68 40.31 -22.73
N GLN A 145 14.78 41.50 -22.15
CA GLN A 145 13.79 42.56 -22.09
C GLN A 145 13.40 43.07 -23.48
N THR A 146 12.11 43.30 -23.73
CA THR A 146 11.66 44.42 -24.57
C THR A 146 10.23 44.80 -24.19
N SER A 147 10.06 46.07 -23.80
CA SER A 147 8.77 46.74 -23.62
C SER A 147 8.13 47.00 -24.98
N LEU A 148 6.82 46.76 -25.14
CA LEU A 148 5.84 47.76 -25.60
C LEU A 148 4.42 47.19 -25.73
N SER A 149 3.47 48.08 -25.39
CA SER A 149 2.05 48.15 -25.77
C SER A 149 1.13 46.99 -25.40
N THR A 150 0.48 47.18 -24.27
CA THR A 150 -0.93 46.84 -23.99
C THR A 150 -1.85 47.28 -25.13
N ASP A 151 -2.55 46.33 -25.72
CA ASP A 151 -4.02 46.29 -25.78
C ASP A 151 -4.45 44.89 -26.26
N ASP A 152 -5.67 44.47 -25.88
CA ASP A 152 -6.29 43.15 -26.09
C ASP A 152 -5.90 42.00 -25.14
N ARG A 153 -6.35 42.08 -23.88
CA ARG A 153 -6.72 40.91 -23.05
C ARG A 153 -7.47 41.32 -21.77
N SER A 154 -8.75 41.62 -21.89
CA SER A 154 -9.65 41.82 -20.73
C SER A 154 -10.85 40.87 -20.83
N ALA A 155 -10.67 39.61 -20.43
CA ALA A 155 -11.79 38.69 -20.19
C ALA A 155 -11.47 37.44 -19.34
N ALA A 156 -10.33 37.35 -18.64
CA ALA A 156 -10.00 36.10 -17.91
C ALA A 156 -9.17 36.30 -16.62
N GLN A 157 -9.33 37.41 -15.91
CA GLN A 157 -8.77 37.55 -14.56
C GLN A 157 -9.71 38.37 -13.68
N ASN A 158 -10.69 37.69 -13.10
CA ASN A 158 -11.22 38.05 -11.79
C ASN A 158 -11.99 36.84 -11.21
N TRP A 159 -11.25 35.82 -10.77
CA TRP A 159 -11.80 34.83 -9.85
C TRP A 159 -11.45 35.34 -8.45
N ASP A 160 -12.46 35.89 -7.79
CA ASP A 160 -12.38 36.56 -6.49
C ASP A 160 -11.92 35.56 -5.41
N GLU A 161 -10.76 35.80 -4.81
CA GLU A 161 -10.16 35.01 -3.71
C GLU A 161 -11.13 34.83 -2.54
N LYS A 162 -12.11 35.73 -2.37
CA LYS A 162 -13.19 35.60 -1.38
C LYS A 162 -14.17 34.47 -1.67
N GLN A 163 -14.35 34.07 -2.93
CA GLN A 163 -15.24 32.97 -3.30
C GLN A 163 -14.67 31.61 -2.86
N PHE A 164 -13.34 31.46 -2.88
CA PHE A 164 -12.66 30.24 -2.44
C PHE A 164 -12.73 30.07 -0.91
N LEU A 165 -12.50 31.15 -0.15
CA LEU A 165 -12.55 31.11 1.31
C LEU A 165 -13.96 30.77 1.85
N ASN A 166 -15.02 31.18 1.15
CA ASN A 166 -16.40 30.81 1.51
C ASN A 166 -16.70 29.32 1.35
N HIS A 167 -15.95 28.57 0.55
CA HIS A 167 -16.17 27.12 0.35
C HIS A 167 -15.43 26.26 1.37
N ILE A 168 -14.51 26.84 2.17
CA ILE A 168 -13.78 26.09 3.20
C ILE A 168 -14.72 25.64 4.33
N ASP A 169 -15.69 26.49 4.71
CA ASP A 169 -16.68 26.14 5.73
C ASP A 169 -17.61 25.01 5.27
N ASP A 170 -17.97 24.97 3.99
CA ASP A 170 -18.78 23.91 3.39
C ASP A 170 -18.03 22.56 3.40
N ILE A 171 -16.73 22.58 3.11
CA ILE A 171 -15.86 21.40 3.18
C ILE A 171 -15.73 20.92 4.63
N GLN A 172 -15.60 21.84 5.59
CA GLN A 172 -15.49 21.49 6.99
C GLN A 172 -16.80 20.91 7.56
N GLN A 173 -17.94 21.45 7.15
CA GLN A 173 -19.25 20.92 7.52
C GLN A 173 -19.51 19.55 6.90
N ALA A 174 -19.16 19.36 5.63
CA ALA A 174 -19.29 18.06 4.96
C ALA A 174 -18.43 16.99 5.67
N ALA A 175 -17.18 17.29 6.00
CA ALA A 175 -16.31 16.38 6.73
C ALA A 175 -16.89 16.01 8.12
N LYS A 176 -17.45 16.98 8.87
CA LYS A 176 -18.11 16.71 10.16
C LYS A 176 -19.38 15.87 10.02
N GLN A 177 -20.18 16.08 8.97
CA GLN A 177 -21.40 15.28 8.70
C GLN A 177 -21.08 13.81 8.40
N HIS A 178 -19.91 13.55 7.80
CA HIS A 178 -19.43 12.19 7.50
C HIS A 178 -18.58 11.58 8.64
N GLY A 179 -18.53 12.22 9.81
CA GLY A 179 -17.84 11.68 10.99
C GLY A 179 -16.31 11.84 10.96
N TYR A 180 -15.76 12.66 10.08
CA TYR A 180 -14.34 12.96 10.06
C TYR A 180 -13.99 14.00 11.12
N ILE A 181 -12.93 13.71 11.90
CA ILE A 181 -12.36 14.65 12.85
C ILE A 181 -11.35 15.52 12.10
N LEU A 182 -11.72 16.77 11.87
CA LEU A 182 -10.80 17.79 11.40
C LEU A 182 -10.02 18.31 12.59
N MET A 183 -8.73 17.98 12.66
CA MET A 183 -7.80 18.54 13.64
C MET A 183 -6.61 19.16 12.90
N THR A 184 -6.04 20.23 13.44
CA THR A 184 -4.83 20.83 12.87
C THR A 184 -3.62 19.91 13.06
N GLU A 185 -2.54 20.14 12.33
CA GLU A 185 -1.30 19.36 12.49
C GLU A 185 -0.75 19.48 13.93
N GLU A 186 -0.93 20.64 14.56
CA GLU A 186 -0.55 20.89 15.95
C GLU A 186 -1.46 20.13 16.93
N GLU A 187 -2.78 20.10 16.69
CA GLU A 187 -3.73 19.32 17.50
C GLU A 187 -3.55 17.81 17.31
N PHE A 188 -3.19 17.37 16.10
CA PHE A 188 -2.85 15.98 15.80
C PHE A 188 -1.60 15.55 16.57
N ASN A 189 -0.55 16.38 16.52
CA ASN A 189 0.70 16.13 17.24
C ASN A 189 0.55 16.24 18.76
N ALA A 190 -0.41 17.05 19.26
CA ALA A 190 -0.73 17.14 20.68
C ALA A 190 -1.65 16.00 21.17
N ALA A 191 -2.54 15.48 20.32
CA ALA A 191 -3.38 14.31 20.62
C ALA A 191 -2.60 12.99 20.65
N LEU A 192 -1.35 13.01 20.20
CA LEU A 192 -0.41 11.90 20.22
C LEU A 192 0.28 11.67 21.57
N ASP A 193 -0.09 12.41 22.63
CA ASP A 193 0.51 12.26 23.97
C ASP A 193 -0.12 11.11 24.81
N ASP A 194 0.76 10.23 25.26
CA ASP A 194 0.72 9.10 26.22
C ASP A 194 -0.42 8.07 26.27
N HIS A 195 -1.67 8.32 25.87
CA HIS A 195 -2.76 7.34 26.08
C HIS A 195 -3.23 6.56 24.84
N ALA A 196 -2.91 7.03 23.62
CA ALA A 196 -3.26 6.32 22.39
C ALA A 196 -2.26 5.19 22.05
N GLN A 197 -1.00 5.33 22.47
CA GLN A 197 0.05 4.35 22.19
C GLN A 197 -0.14 3.04 22.95
N GLN A 198 -0.63 3.08 24.20
CA GLN A 198 -0.88 1.86 24.99
C GLN A 198 -1.99 0.98 24.40
N ARG A 199 -2.98 1.56 23.70
CA ARG A 199 -4.04 0.78 23.04
C ARG A 199 -3.57 0.09 21.75
N ILE A 200 -2.68 0.74 20.99
CA ILE A 200 -2.09 0.16 19.78
C ILE A 200 -1.02 -0.87 20.15
N ILE A 201 -0.21 -0.61 21.19
CA ILE A 201 0.80 -1.53 21.69
C ILE A 201 0.14 -2.77 22.33
N ALA A 202 -0.89 -2.63 23.17
CA ALA A 202 -1.60 -3.79 23.71
C ALA A 202 -2.18 -4.70 22.62
N HIS A 203 -2.72 -4.12 21.54
CA HIS A 203 -3.30 -4.90 20.44
C HIS A 203 -2.26 -5.58 19.53
N LEU A 204 -1.01 -5.08 19.51
CA LEU A 204 0.10 -5.71 18.78
C LEU A 204 0.79 -6.79 19.63
N THR A 205 0.93 -6.59 20.94
CA THR A 205 1.58 -7.56 21.85
C THR A 205 0.68 -8.76 22.18
N GLU A 206 -0.65 -8.59 22.20
CA GLU A 206 -1.61 -9.68 22.45
C GLU A 206 -1.68 -10.67 21.26
N ASN A 207 -1.60 -10.15 20.02
CA ASN A 207 -1.53 -10.97 18.80
C ASN A 207 -0.19 -11.72 18.61
N GLU A 208 0.92 -11.26 19.21
CA GLU A 208 2.19 -11.99 19.21
C GLU A 208 2.30 -13.01 20.36
N SER A 209 1.57 -12.81 21.47
CA SER A 209 1.53 -13.77 22.59
C SER A 209 0.65 -14.99 22.27
N GLU A 210 -0.47 -14.82 21.56
CA GLU A 210 -1.34 -15.95 21.17
C GLU A 210 -0.74 -16.83 20.05
N ALA A 211 0.21 -16.30 19.26
CA ALA A 211 0.94 -17.08 18.26
C ALA A 211 2.09 -17.93 18.85
N SER A 212 2.54 -17.63 20.08
CA SER A 212 3.67 -18.30 20.74
C SER A 212 3.22 -19.37 21.77
N GLU A 213 1.95 -19.38 22.20
CA GLU A 213 1.45 -20.29 23.23
C GLU A 213 0.70 -21.52 22.69
N MET A 214 0.58 -21.69 21.37
CA MET A 214 0.02 -22.91 20.74
C MET A 214 1.06 -23.95 20.28
N GLU A 215 2.36 -23.75 20.53
CA GLU A 215 3.42 -24.71 20.12
C GLU A 215 4.07 -25.44 21.30
N LYS A 216 3.34 -25.68 22.39
CA LYS A 216 3.83 -26.53 23.47
C LYS A 216 2.70 -27.19 24.24
N THR A 217 2.16 -28.31 23.74
CA THR A 217 1.99 -29.59 24.47
C THR A 217 1.35 -30.64 23.54
N GLU A 218 2.04 -31.79 23.44
CA GLU A 218 1.54 -33.15 23.16
C GLU A 218 2.09 -33.87 21.91
N SER A 219 3.34 -34.34 22.05
CA SER A 219 3.92 -35.61 21.56
C SER A 219 2.97 -36.80 21.83
N GLU A 220 2.77 -37.84 21.00
CA GLU A 220 3.66 -38.71 20.18
C GLU A 220 2.75 -39.68 19.34
N PRO A 221 3.24 -40.62 18.50
CA PRO A 221 4.22 -40.54 17.39
C PRO A 221 3.65 -41.12 16.07
N GLN A 222 4.03 -40.61 14.89
CA GLN A 222 4.23 -41.47 13.71
C GLN A 222 5.13 -40.85 12.63
N ALA A 223 6.29 -41.49 12.48
CA ALA A 223 7.02 -41.80 11.25
C ALA A 223 7.13 -40.74 10.13
N GLY A 224 8.25 -40.02 10.18
CA GLY A 224 9.20 -39.98 9.07
C GLY A 224 8.89 -39.03 7.93
N GLU A 225 9.53 -37.85 7.94
CA GLU A 225 10.00 -37.21 6.72
C GLU A 225 11.19 -36.29 6.99
N THR A 226 12.12 -36.31 6.04
CA THR A 226 13.51 -35.91 6.09
C THR A 226 13.71 -34.40 6.29
N LYS A 227 14.45 -34.00 7.34
CA LYS A 227 15.01 -32.64 7.46
C LYS A 227 16.00 -32.40 6.31
N SER A 228 15.65 -31.47 5.42
CA SER A 228 16.59 -30.88 4.46
C SER A 228 17.69 -30.14 5.23
N PRO A 229 18.96 -30.20 4.80
CA PRO A 229 20.06 -29.54 5.52
C PRO A 229 19.86 -28.01 5.52
N GLU A 230 19.80 -27.42 6.70
CA GLU A 230 19.78 -25.97 6.92
C GLU A 230 21.12 -25.40 6.43
N GLU A 231 21.10 -24.70 5.29
CA GLU A 231 22.30 -24.06 4.74
C GLU A 231 22.67 -22.85 5.60
N MET A 232 23.82 -22.93 6.28
CA MET A 232 24.33 -21.89 7.18
C MET A 232 25.25 -20.94 6.43
N VAL A 233 25.03 -19.64 6.57
CA VAL A 233 25.78 -18.57 5.92
C VAL A 233 26.66 -17.86 6.95
N GLU A 234 27.93 -17.69 6.62
CA GLU A 234 28.90 -17.00 7.47
C GLU A 234 28.93 -15.50 7.19
N LEU A 235 28.76 -14.69 8.24
CA LEU A 235 28.81 -13.23 8.22
C LEU A 235 29.91 -12.72 9.17
N ALA A 236 30.81 -11.86 8.67
CA ALA A 236 31.94 -11.35 9.45
C ALA A 236 31.85 -9.83 9.64
N ILE A 237 31.50 -9.40 10.86
CA ILE A 237 31.39 -7.99 11.23
C ILE A 237 32.69 -7.53 11.88
N GLN A 238 33.38 -6.60 11.21
CA GLN A 238 34.62 -6.02 11.74
C GLN A 238 34.35 -4.88 12.73
N PRO A 239 35.24 -4.66 13.72
CA PRO A 239 35.15 -3.49 14.59
C PRO A 239 35.16 -2.19 13.78
N GLY A 240 34.20 -1.31 14.04
CA GLY A 240 34.06 -0.02 13.36
C GLY A 240 33.20 -0.05 12.08
N MET A 241 32.66 -1.20 11.67
CA MET A 241 31.63 -1.25 10.63
C MET A 241 30.37 -0.52 11.08
N THR A 242 29.78 0.26 10.18
CA THR A 242 28.55 1.00 10.45
C THR A 242 27.33 0.15 10.12
N SER A 243 26.16 0.53 10.65
CA SER A 243 24.89 -0.16 10.40
C SER A 243 24.57 -0.31 8.89
N PRO A 244 24.89 0.68 8.02
CA PRO A 244 24.84 0.52 6.56
C PRO A 244 25.78 -0.55 6.01
N ASP A 245 27.05 -0.60 6.46
CA ASP A 245 28.03 -1.59 5.99
C ASP A 245 27.59 -3.02 6.33
N ILE A 246 26.99 -3.20 7.51
CA ILE A 246 26.46 -4.49 7.98
C ILE A 246 25.22 -4.88 7.17
N ALA A 247 24.33 -3.92 6.88
CA ALA A 247 23.16 -4.16 6.05
C ALA A 247 23.54 -4.54 4.61
N ALA A 248 24.55 -3.89 4.03
CA ALA A 248 25.07 -4.23 2.71
C ALA A 248 25.65 -5.66 2.68
N GLN A 249 26.41 -6.04 3.71
CA GLN A 249 26.94 -7.40 3.83
C GLN A 249 25.84 -8.47 3.99
N LEU A 250 24.78 -8.19 4.74
CA LEU A 250 23.63 -9.09 4.86
C LEU A 250 22.97 -9.33 3.50
N VAL A 251 22.87 -8.30 2.66
CA VAL A 251 22.33 -8.43 1.29
C VAL A 251 23.29 -9.19 0.39
N GLU A 252 24.59 -8.89 0.44
CA GLU A 252 25.61 -9.58 -0.35
C GLU A 252 25.64 -11.09 -0.07
N LYS A 253 25.43 -11.47 1.19
CA LYS A 253 25.39 -12.87 1.65
C LYS A 253 24.03 -13.54 1.44
N GLY A 254 23.03 -12.84 0.88
CA GLY A 254 21.69 -13.36 0.65
C GLY A 254 20.85 -13.53 1.92
N LEU A 255 21.32 -13.03 3.06
CA LEU A 255 20.62 -13.04 4.35
C LEU A 255 19.56 -11.94 4.45
N ALA A 256 19.68 -10.91 3.61
CA ALA A 256 18.70 -9.84 3.48
C ALA A 256 18.39 -9.55 2.01
N ARG A 257 17.15 -9.12 1.71
CA ARG A 257 16.74 -8.77 0.34
C ARG A 257 17.01 -7.31 0.00
N ASN A 258 17.01 -6.44 1.01
CA ASN A 258 17.10 -5.00 0.82
C ASN A 258 17.82 -4.33 1.98
N GLU A 259 18.88 -3.58 1.66
CA GLU A 259 19.68 -2.83 2.64
C GLU A 259 18.84 -1.79 3.41
N ARG A 260 17.87 -1.15 2.75
CA ARG A 260 17.00 -0.15 3.37
C ARG A 260 16.07 -0.76 4.43
N GLU A 261 15.60 -1.98 4.21
CA GLU A 261 14.71 -2.67 5.16
C GLU A 261 15.47 -2.99 6.45
N VAL A 262 16.69 -3.52 6.33
CA VAL A 262 17.56 -3.82 7.47
C VAL A 262 17.90 -2.54 8.24
N LEU A 263 18.24 -1.46 7.53
CA LEU A 263 18.55 -0.16 8.14
C LEU A 263 17.36 0.46 8.87
N GLN A 264 16.15 0.36 8.31
CA GLN A 264 14.94 0.83 9.00
C GLN A 264 14.69 0.01 10.26
N LEU A 265 14.90 -1.31 10.19
CA LEU A 265 14.70 -2.19 11.33
C LEU A 265 15.72 -1.92 12.44
N PHE A 266 16.99 -1.68 12.09
CA PHE A 266 18.02 -1.31 13.05
C PHE A 266 17.70 -0.01 13.78
N ARG A 267 17.23 1.01 13.04
CA ARG A 267 16.79 2.30 13.61
C ARG A 267 15.55 2.18 14.47
N LYS A 268 14.55 1.42 14.02
CA LYS A 268 13.29 1.19 14.73
C LYS A 268 13.51 0.47 16.07
N LEU A 269 14.43 -0.49 16.10
CA LEU A 269 14.77 -1.25 17.32
C LEU A 269 15.90 -0.60 18.12
N GLY A 270 16.48 0.51 17.64
CA GLY A 270 17.61 1.18 18.28
C GLY A 270 18.85 0.30 18.44
N VAL A 271 18.98 -0.74 17.60
CA VAL A 271 20.09 -1.72 17.69
C VAL A 271 21.34 -1.28 16.95
N ASP A 272 21.29 -0.16 16.20
CA ASP A 272 22.42 0.38 15.43
C ASP A 272 23.73 0.46 16.23
N LYS A 273 23.63 0.74 17.54
CA LYS A 273 24.77 0.90 18.47
C LYS A 273 25.13 -0.37 19.23
N ASN A 274 24.30 -1.40 19.15
CA ASN A 274 24.40 -2.63 19.95
C ASN A 274 24.85 -3.84 19.14
N ILE A 275 25.02 -3.69 17.81
CA ILE A 275 25.58 -4.74 16.97
C ILE A 275 27.04 -4.96 17.36
N ARG A 276 27.38 -6.21 17.68
CA ARG A 276 28.73 -6.57 18.08
C ARG A 276 29.57 -6.97 16.88
N SER A 277 30.89 -6.79 17.01
CA SER A 277 31.84 -7.31 16.03
C SER A 277 32.13 -8.78 16.31
N GLY A 278 32.32 -9.56 15.25
CA GLY A 278 32.52 -11.00 15.33
C GLY A 278 32.10 -11.72 14.06
N THR A 279 32.31 -13.04 14.07
CA THR A 279 31.86 -13.94 13.01
C THR A 279 30.60 -14.66 13.47
N TYR A 280 29.56 -14.63 12.65
CA TYR A 280 28.25 -15.20 12.94
C TYR A 280 27.92 -16.28 11.90
N GLN A 281 27.32 -17.37 12.36
CA GLN A 281 26.71 -18.38 11.48
C GLN A 281 25.20 -18.20 11.54
N ILE A 282 24.61 -17.82 10.41
CA ILE A 282 23.21 -17.45 10.32
C ILE A 282 22.54 -18.42 9.33
N PRO A 283 21.43 -19.05 9.69
CA PRO A 283 20.64 -19.86 8.75
C PRO A 283 20.24 -19.02 7.53
N SER A 284 20.36 -19.57 6.33
CA SER A 284 19.96 -18.89 5.07
C SER A 284 18.49 -18.48 5.02
N ASN A 285 17.63 -19.15 5.80
CA ASN A 285 16.21 -18.88 5.96
C ASN A 285 15.88 -18.08 7.24
N ALA A 286 16.88 -17.58 7.96
CA ALA A 286 16.67 -16.81 9.19
C ALA A 286 15.85 -15.55 8.91
N THR A 287 14.89 -15.28 9.79
CA THR A 287 14.09 -14.06 9.77
C THR A 287 14.94 -12.85 10.18
N TYR A 288 14.52 -11.65 9.78
CA TYR A 288 15.23 -10.42 10.15
C TYR A 288 15.38 -10.23 11.67
N MET A 289 14.39 -10.66 12.46
CA MET A 289 14.46 -10.61 13.93
C MET A 289 15.46 -11.61 14.50
N GLU A 290 15.52 -12.83 13.96
CA GLU A 290 16.53 -13.82 14.35
C GLU A 290 17.94 -13.35 14.02
N ILE A 291 18.14 -12.75 12.84
CA ILE A 291 19.41 -12.14 12.46
C ILE A 291 19.80 -11.06 13.48
N ILE A 292 18.89 -10.14 13.80
CA ILE A 292 19.15 -9.08 14.78
C ILE A 292 19.48 -9.64 16.16
N ASN A 293 18.74 -10.66 16.60
CA ASN A 293 19.01 -11.32 17.85
C ASN A 293 20.40 -11.97 17.84
N ILE A 294 20.80 -12.63 16.75
CA ILE A 294 22.16 -13.21 16.62
C ILE A 294 23.23 -12.12 16.69
N LEU A 295 23.01 -10.97 16.03
CA LEU A 295 23.97 -9.88 15.96
C LEU A 295 24.10 -9.08 17.27
N THR A 296 23.06 -9.08 18.11
CA THR A 296 22.99 -8.30 19.36
C THR A 296 23.11 -9.15 20.63
N SER A 297 22.79 -10.45 20.56
CA SER A 297 22.85 -11.40 21.67
C SER A 297 24.27 -11.92 21.85
N ARG A 298 25.02 -11.28 22.75
CA ARG A 298 26.20 -11.86 23.42
C ARG A 298 26.54 -11.14 24.70
#